data_AF-A0A7K2F3G1-F1
#
_entry.id   AF-A0A7K2F3G1-F1
#
_cell.length_a   1.000
_cell.length_b   1.000
_cell.length_c   1.000
_cell.angle_alpha   90.00
_cell.angle_beta   90.00
_cell.angle_gamma   90.00
#
_symmetry.space_group_name_H-M   'P 1'
#
loop_
_entity.id
_entity.type
_entity.pdbx_description
1 polymer ?
#
loop_
_entity_poly.entity_id
_entity_poly.type
_entity_poly.pdbx_seq_one_letter_code
_entity_poly.pdbx_strand_id
1 'polypeptide(L)'
;MRPNSTPGCHWDGSPRTAPARRPLRVAATSPSRLLRAGQCGRCRHCGNRIDLYPRADGRPIALHPAHAPASCHWHLSSGIAHPYGDGSAWCRIPHAVLCPQRTPLCRISPPLKSVRRQLAVRTRRLIDTGAFTPTVAPTSAAPDGPDRPLVRMLLGHYLGDGPVEAIRCVAQTSHRTRCPRPVLAPDAPPGSWRLLPIGHRRGQLALPEQTAAVYDLSQLPHAEQRRWRVQRCPAHATTHGAAALVLAGWQVFDPVLHAKHLRSGLPYPPVHGSGER
;
A
#
# COMPACT_ATOMS: atom_id res chain seq x y z
N MET A 1 -49.98 35.69 4.21
CA MET A 1 -49.40 34.33 4.10
C MET A 1 -48.00 34.43 3.51
N ARG A 2 -46.95 34.04 4.24
CA ARG A 2 -45.58 33.98 3.73
C ARG A 2 -45.24 32.51 3.47
N PRO A 3 -44.71 32.11 2.29
CA PRO A 3 -44.29 30.74 2.09
C PRO A 3 -42.99 30.48 2.86
N ASN A 4 -42.98 29.41 3.64
CA ASN A 4 -41.80 28.87 4.30
C ASN A 4 -40.86 28.27 3.24
N SER A 5 -39.73 28.92 2.99
CA SER A 5 -38.66 28.34 2.17
C SER A 5 -37.98 27.23 2.97
N THR A 6 -38.22 25.97 2.60
CA THR A 6 -37.53 24.81 3.15
C THR A 6 -36.03 24.88 2.82
N PRO A 7 -35.12 24.75 3.79
CA PRO A 7 -33.69 24.81 3.53
C PRO A 7 -33.27 23.56 2.74
N GLY A 8 -32.91 23.73 1.46
CA GLY A 8 -32.41 22.64 0.62
C GLY A 8 -32.99 22.57 -0.80
N CYS A 9 -34.00 23.38 -1.12
CA CYS A 9 -34.57 23.46 -2.47
C CYS A 9 -34.33 24.83 -3.11
N HIS A 10 -34.35 24.86 -4.43
CA HIS A 10 -34.50 26.09 -5.21
C HIS A 10 -35.94 26.61 -5.07
N TRP A 11 -36.18 27.86 -5.47
CA TRP A 11 -37.52 28.49 -5.39
C TRP A 11 -38.57 27.79 -6.27
N ASP A 12 -38.11 26.99 -7.24
CA ASP A 12 -38.91 26.17 -8.14
C ASP A 12 -39.13 24.72 -7.62
N GLY A 13 -38.68 24.41 -6.41
CA GLY A 13 -38.82 23.07 -5.81
C GLY A 13 -37.75 22.06 -6.21
N SER A 14 -36.79 22.42 -7.06
CA SER A 14 -35.71 21.53 -7.46
C SER A 14 -34.72 21.28 -6.29
N PRO A 15 -34.25 20.03 -6.07
CA PRO A 15 -33.29 19.75 -5.01
C PRO A 15 -31.95 20.45 -5.30
N ARG A 16 -31.45 21.24 -4.33
CA ARG A 16 -30.10 21.81 -4.42
C ARG A 16 -29.09 20.69 -4.25
N THR A 17 -28.48 20.24 -5.35
CA THR A 17 -27.25 19.45 -5.32
C THR A 17 -26.12 20.34 -4.80
N ALA A 18 -25.90 20.33 -3.49
CA ALA A 18 -24.71 20.94 -2.92
C ALA A 18 -23.49 20.22 -3.51
N PRO A 19 -22.60 20.91 -4.27
CA PRO A 19 -21.41 20.27 -4.80
C PRO A 19 -20.59 19.73 -3.63
N ALA A 20 -20.19 18.46 -3.72
CA ALA A 20 -19.39 17.81 -2.70
C ALA A 20 -18.14 18.67 -2.45
N ARG A 21 -18.04 19.27 -1.26
CA ARG A 21 -16.88 20.07 -0.87
C ARG A 21 -15.62 19.22 -1.05
N ARG A 22 -14.86 19.52 -2.11
CA ARG A 22 -13.60 18.82 -2.40
C ARG A 22 -12.58 19.37 -1.41
N PRO A 23 -12.08 18.58 -0.45
CA PRO A 23 -11.04 19.07 0.45
C PRO A 23 -9.82 19.43 -0.40
N LEU A 24 -9.26 20.62 -0.18
CA LEU A 24 -8.01 21.05 -0.78
C LEU A 24 -6.92 20.06 -0.39
N ARG A 25 -6.54 19.19 -1.33
CA ARG A 25 -5.44 18.24 -1.15
C ARG A 25 -4.17 18.92 -1.59
N VAL A 26 -3.25 19.10 -0.65
CA VAL A 26 -1.92 19.59 -0.96
C VAL A 26 -1.18 18.48 -1.67
N ALA A 27 -0.64 18.77 -2.85
CA ALA A 27 0.09 17.80 -3.65
C ALA A 27 1.20 17.14 -2.82
N ALA A 28 1.40 15.83 -2.98
CA ALA A 28 2.45 15.10 -2.26
C ALA A 28 3.85 15.70 -2.51
N THR A 29 4.02 16.37 -3.65
CA THR A 29 5.25 17.06 -4.10
C THR A 29 5.38 18.51 -3.61
N SER A 30 4.37 19.10 -2.96
CA SER A 30 4.44 20.47 -2.45
C SER A 30 5.56 20.60 -1.41
N PRO A 31 6.44 21.61 -1.47
CA PRO A 31 7.56 21.74 -0.53
C PRO A 31 7.10 21.90 0.93
N SER A 32 5.90 22.43 1.16
CA SER A 32 5.36 22.73 2.48
C SER A 32 4.92 21.46 3.23
N ARG A 33 5.81 20.93 4.09
CA ARG A 33 5.59 19.71 4.90
C ARG A 33 4.39 19.81 5.84
N LEU A 34 4.18 20.98 6.47
CA LEU A 34 3.05 21.25 7.36
C LEU A 34 1.69 21.19 6.63
N LEU A 35 1.63 21.65 5.38
CA LEU A 35 0.41 21.64 4.57
C LEU A 35 0.01 20.22 4.11
N ARG A 36 0.96 19.28 4.07
CA ARG A 36 0.72 17.86 3.71
C ARG A 36 0.33 16.98 4.89
N ALA A 37 0.66 17.38 6.11
CA ALA A 37 0.38 16.61 7.32
C ALA A 37 -1.11 16.72 7.70
N GLY A 38 -1.74 15.60 8.08
CA GLY A 38 -3.13 15.61 8.52
C GLY A 38 -4.16 15.72 7.39
N GLN A 39 -3.77 15.36 6.17
CA GLN A 39 -4.69 15.33 5.03
C GLN A 39 -5.79 14.29 5.28
N CYS A 40 -7.03 14.78 5.43
CA CYS A 40 -8.19 13.94 5.69
C CYS A 40 -8.58 13.17 4.43
N GLY A 41 -8.56 11.84 4.54
CA GLY A 41 -9.02 10.90 3.53
C GLY A 41 -10.13 9.99 4.06
N ARG A 42 -10.54 9.06 3.22
CA ARG A 42 -11.39 7.92 3.61
C ARG A 42 -10.62 6.63 3.37
N CYS A 43 -10.77 5.68 4.28
CA CYS A 43 -10.26 4.35 4.09
C CYS A 43 -11.00 3.68 2.93
N ARG A 44 -10.25 3.23 1.92
CA ARG A 44 -10.81 2.49 0.76
C ARG A 44 -11.55 1.21 1.14
N HIS A 45 -11.20 0.61 2.29
CA HIS A 45 -11.77 -0.67 2.72
C HIS A 45 -13.04 -0.50 3.55
N CYS A 46 -13.14 0.53 4.39
CA CYS A 46 -14.26 0.68 5.33
C CYS A 46 -14.99 2.04 5.25
N GLY A 47 -14.58 2.94 4.35
CA GLY A 47 -15.21 4.25 4.14
C GLY A 47 -15.00 5.29 5.26
N ASN A 48 -14.47 4.86 6.41
CA ASN A 48 -14.24 5.71 7.58
C ASN A 48 -13.14 6.75 7.33
N ARG A 49 -13.24 7.89 8.03
CA ARG A 49 -12.28 8.99 7.93
C ARG A 49 -10.91 8.58 8.48
N ILE A 50 -9.87 8.98 7.78
CA ILE A 50 -8.46 8.78 8.17
C ILE A 50 -7.71 10.08 7.94
N ASP A 51 -6.63 10.28 8.69
CA ASP A 51 -5.67 11.36 8.43
C ASP A 51 -4.35 10.75 7.99
N LEU A 52 -3.78 11.26 6.90
CA LEU A 52 -2.52 10.77 6.34
C LEU A 52 -1.37 11.64 6.82
N TYR A 53 -0.33 10.99 7.34
CA TYR A 53 0.90 11.64 7.79
C TYR A 53 2.13 10.99 7.16
N PRO A 54 3.14 11.76 6.72
CA PRO A 54 4.43 11.19 6.35
C PRO A 54 5.13 10.62 7.59
N ARG A 55 5.86 9.52 7.44
CA ARG A 55 6.77 8.98 8.44
C ARG A 55 8.20 9.44 8.17
N ALA A 56 9.09 9.22 9.14
CA ALA A 56 10.53 9.45 8.97
C ALA A 56 11.14 8.65 7.80
N ASP A 57 10.59 7.46 7.49
CA ASP A 57 10.99 6.63 6.34
C ASP A 57 10.37 7.09 5.00
N GLY A 58 9.70 8.25 4.98
CA GLY A 58 9.03 8.82 3.81
C GLY A 58 7.72 8.13 3.41
N ARG A 59 7.32 7.04 4.08
CA ARG A 59 6.05 6.35 3.79
C ARG A 59 4.89 7.06 4.49
N PRO A 60 3.71 7.19 3.85
CA PRO A 60 2.54 7.70 4.54
C PRO A 60 1.99 6.65 5.50
N ILE A 61 1.51 7.08 6.66
CA ILE A 61 0.71 6.29 7.58
C ILE A 61 -0.69 6.89 7.70
N ALA A 62 -1.70 6.03 7.63
CA ALA A 62 -3.08 6.39 7.91
C ALA A 62 -3.33 6.26 9.41
N LEU A 63 -3.55 7.40 10.06
CA LEU A 63 -3.91 7.50 11.46
C LEU A 63 -5.40 7.79 11.59
N HIS A 64 -6.02 7.25 12.63
CA HIS A 64 -7.40 7.57 12.95
C HIS A 64 -7.45 8.96 13.64
N PRO A 65 -8.46 9.82 13.35
CA PRO A 65 -8.54 11.15 13.95
C PRO A 65 -8.76 11.13 15.46
N ALA A 66 -9.32 10.05 16.01
CA ALA A 66 -9.55 9.93 17.44
C ALA A 66 -8.27 9.53 18.20
N HIS A 67 -8.12 10.11 19.39
CA HIS A 67 -7.10 9.76 20.38
C HIS A 67 -7.55 8.57 21.22
N ALA A 68 -6.63 7.69 21.63
CA ALA A 68 -6.90 6.68 22.67
C ALA A 68 -5.61 6.20 23.36
N PRO A 69 -5.69 5.60 24.57
CA PRO A 69 -4.54 5.08 25.34
C PRO A 69 -4.13 3.65 24.91
N ALA A 70 -3.03 3.02 25.32
CA ALA A 70 -1.61 3.41 25.44
C ALA A 70 -0.72 2.47 24.56
N SER A 71 -1.30 1.49 23.86
CA SER A 71 -0.56 0.31 23.35
C SER A 71 -0.23 0.32 21.85
N CYS A 72 -0.68 1.31 21.08
CA CYS A 72 -0.53 1.37 19.61
C CYS A 72 -0.34 2.82 19.10
N HIS A 73 0.64 3.52 19.67
CA HIS A 73 0.72 4.97 19.62
C HIS A 73 1.70 5.47 18.56
N TRP A 74 1.28 6.51 17.86
CA TRP A 74 2.10 7.30 16.96
C TRP A 74 2.09 8.75 17.42
N HIS A 75 3.27 9.28 17.68
CA HIS A 75 3.45 10.69 17.99
C HIS A 75 3.63 11.48 16.69
N LEU A 76 3.14 12.72 16.67
CA LEU A 76 3.26 13.64 15.56
C LEU A 76 4.19 14.79 15.93
N SER A 77 5.40 14.80 15.39
CA SER A 77 6.37 15.90 15.54
C SER A 77 6.55 16.62 14.21
N SER A 78 6.32 17.94 14.16
CA SER A 78 6.49 18.77 12.95
C SER A 78 5.81 18.19 11.69
N GLY A 79 4.64 17.58 11.87
CA GLY A 79 3.86 16.94 10.80
C GLY A 79 4.36 15.56 10.36
N ILE A 80 5.33 14.98 11.06
CA ILE A 80 5.86 13.63 10.81
C ILE A 80 5.38 12.67 11.89
N ALA A 81 4.93 11.49 11.47
CA ALA A 81 4.51 10.43 12.36
C ALA A 81 5.69 9.53 12.75
N HIS A 82 5.94 9.43 14.05
CA HIS A 82 6.97 8.59 14.65
C HIS A 82 6.33 7.44 15.42
N PRO A 83 6.85 6.21 15.30
CA PRO A 83 6.46 5.14 16.19
C PRO A 83 6.91 5.50 17.62
N TYR A 84 6.04 5.24 18.59
CA TYR A 84 6.21 5.30 20.05
C TYR A 84 7.62 5.62 20.60
N GLY A 85 7.73 6.58 21.53
CA GLY A 85 8.96 6.73 22.31
C GLY A 85 9.16 7.97 23.20
N ASP A 86 8.27 8.96 23.23
CA ASP A 86 8.56 10.23 23.94
C ASP A 86 7.64 10.56 25.12
N GLY A 87 6.72 9.66 25.50
CA GLY A 87 5.81 9.90 26.62
C GLY A 87 4.80 11.02 26.38
N SER A 88 4.66 11.52 25.15
CA SER A 88 3.68 12.57 24.84
C SER A 88 2.24 12.06 24.96
N ALA A 89 1.35 12.91 25.49
CA ALA A 89 -0.08 12.61 25.63
C ALA A 89 -0.84 12.62 24.29
N TRP A 90 -0.19 13.07 23.20
CA TRP A 90 -0.81 13.31 21.90
C TRP A 90 -0.54 12.20 20.91
N CYS A 91 -0.99 11.01 21.26
CA CYS A 91 -0.79 9.84 20.43
C CYS A 91 -2.01 9.52 19.58
N ARG A 92 -1.76 9.19 18.31
CA ARG A 92 -2.77 8.71 17.38
C ARG A 92 -2.59 7.22 17.09
N ILE A 93 -3.67 6.59 16.67
CA ILE A 93 -3.71 5.13 16.45
C ILE A 93 -3.70 4.86 14.94
N PRO A 94 -2.91 3.89 14.46
CA PRO A 94 -2.97 3.47 13.07
C PRO A 94 -4.37 2.98 12.72
N HIS A 95 -4.94 3.52 11.65
CA HIS A 95 -6.26 3.09 11.19
C HIS A 95 -6.29 1.60 10.85
N ALA A 96 -5.16 0.99 10.47
CA ALA A 96 -5.08 -0.45 10.23
C ALA A 96 -5.47 -1.30 11.46
N VAL A 97 -5.23 -0.81 12.68
CA VAL A 97 -5.60 -1.49 13.93
C VAL A 97 -7.11 -1.37 14.19
N LEU A 98 -7.69 -0.23 13.82
CA LEU A 98 -9.11 0.10 14.06
C LEU A 98 -10.05 -0.27 12.91
N CYS A 99 -9.51 -0.55 11.72
CA CYS A 99 -10.31 -0.77 10.52
C CYS A 99 -11.16 -2.04 10.64
N PRO A 100 -12.51 -1.94 10.61
CA PRO A 100 -13.40 -3.10 10.75
C PRO A 100 -13.15 -4.21 9.72
N GLN A 101 -12.61 -3.84 8.56
CA GLN A 101 -12.35 -4.73 7.42
C GLN A 101 -10.93 -5.33 7.42
N ARG A 102 -10.17 -5.18 8.51
CA ARG A 102 -8.83 -5.75 8.66
C ARG A 102 -8.68 -6.48 9.98
N THR A 103 -7.97 -7.61 9.97
CA THR A 103 -7.56 -8.28 11.21
C THR A 103 -6.45 -7.46 11.87
N PRO A 104 -6.61 -7.03 13.14
CA PRO A 104 -5.54 -6.33 13.86
C PRO A 104 -4.31 -7.23 13.99
N LEU A 105 -3.12 -6.69 13.69
CA LEU A 105 -1.85 -7.40 13.81
C LEU A 105 -1.31 -7.43 15.25
N CYS A 106 -1.99 -6.75 16.18
CA CYS A 106 -1.62 -6.65 17.59
C CYS A 106 -2.85 -6.87 18.48
N ARG A 107 -2.61 -7.25 19.74
CA ARG A 107 -3.66 -7.34 20.75
C ARG A 107 -4.27 -5.96 20.99
N ILE A 108 -5.55 -5.82 20.65
CA ILE A 108 -6.31 -4.59 20.88
C ILE A 108 -6.93 -4.61 22.28
N SER A 109 -6.75 -3.52 23.02
CA SER A 109 -7.36 -3.32 24.33
C SER A 109 -8.89 -3.18 24.22
N PRO A 110 -9.66 -3.43 25.30
CA PRO A 110 -11.12 -3.30 25.28
C PRO A 110 -11.64 -1.93 24.77
N PRO A 111 -11.03 -0.78 25.11
CA PRO A 111 -11.42 0.50 24.52
C PRO A 111 -11.28 0.54 22.99
N LEU A 112 -10.20 -0.02 22.44
CA LEU A 112 -9.99 -0.09 20.99
C LEU A 112 -10.99 -1.05 20.31
N LYS A 113 -11.40 -2.13 20.98
CA LYS A 113 -12.48 -3.01 20.50
C LYS A 113 -13.80 -2.26 20.38
N SER A 114 -14.14 -1.40 21.36
CA SER A 114 -15.35 -0.57 21.33
C SER A 114 -15.32 0.42 20.15
N VAL A 115 -14.22 1.14 19.97
CA VAL A 115 -14.03 2.07 18.83
C VAL A 115 -14.16 1.32 17.50
N ARG A 116 -13.54 0.14 17.37
CA ARG A 116 -13.65 -0.70 16.17
C ARG A 116 -15.11 -1.10 15.89
N ARG A 117 -15.88 -1.46 16.92
CA ARG A 117 -17.32 -1.80 16.78
C ARG A 117 -18.13 -0.60 16.29
N GLN A 118 -17.88 0.60 16.84
CA GLN A 118 -18.53 1.83 16.38
C GLN A 118 -18.21 2.13 14.91
N LEU A 119 -16.94 1.96 14.51
CA LEU A 119 -16.53 2.12 13.12
C LEU A 119 -17.18 1.09 12.19
N ALA A 120 -17.42 -0.14 12.67
CA ALA A 120 -18.11 -1.17 11.90
C ALA A 120 -19.57 -0.80 11.62
N VAL A 121 -20.29 -0.34 12.66
CA VAL A 121 -21.67 0.19 12.52
C VAL A 121 -21.70 1.35 11.54
N ARG A 122 -20.74 2.28 11.65
CA ARG A 122 -20.64 3.41 10.73
C ARG A 122 -20.36 2.97 9.29
N THR A 123 -19.46 2.01 9.08
CA THR A 123 -19.22 1.42 7.75
C THR A 123 -20.51 0.84 7.18
N ARG A 124 -21.28 0.09 7.98
CA ARG A 124 -22.54 -0.50 7.51
C ARG A 124 -23.54 0.58 7.09
N ARG A 125 -23.74 1.62 7.91
CA ARG A 125 -24.58 2.79 7.55
C ARG A 125 -24.12 3.50 6.28
N LEU A 126 -22.81 3.59 6.03
CA LEU A 126 -22.28 4.19 4.81
C LEU A 126 -22.58 3.32 3.57
N ILE A 127 -22.61 2.00 3.73
CA ILE A 127 -22.99 1.06 2.67
C ILE A 127 -24.48 1.17 2.39
N ASP A 128 -25.31 1.11 3.44
CA ASP A 128 -26.77 1.11 3.30
C ASP A 128 -27.29 2.43 2.71
N THR A 129 -26.62 3.56 2.94
CA THR A 129 -26.96 4.86 2.35
C THR A 129 -26.33 5.10 0.96
N GLY A 130 -25.59 4.14 0.42
CA GLY A 130 -24.87 4.27 -0.86
C GLY A 130 -23.69 5.26 -0.83
N ALA A 131 -23.38 5.87 0.31
CA ALA A 131 -22.27 6.82 0.48
C ALA A 131 -20.88 6.16 0.44
N PHE A 132 -20.84 4.83 0.54
CA PHE A 132 -19.64 4.02 0.39
C PHE A 132 -20.02 2.67 -0.25
N THR A 133 -19.66 2.50 -1.50
CA THR A 133 -19.56 1.15 -2.08
C THR A 133 -18.26 0.55 -1.57
N PRO A 134 -18.29 -0.58 -0.84
CA PRO A 134 -17.08 -1.28 -0.51
C PRO A 134 -16.30 -1.49 -1.79
N THR A 135 -15.03 -1.11 -1.81
CA THR A 135 -14.12 -1.81 -2.68
C THR A 135 -14.13 -3.22 -2.15
N VAL A 136 -15.00 -4.06 -2.72
CA VAL A 136 -14.68 -5.47 -2.93
C VAL A 136 -13.35 -5.34 -3.63
N ALA A 137 -12.26 -5.42 -2.85
CA ALA A 137 -11.00 -5.85 -3.42
C ALA A 137 -11.47 -7.02 -4.25
N PRO A 138 -11.27 -7.01 -5.60
CA PRO A 138 -11.69 -8.14 -6.39
C PRO A 138 -11.30 -9.31 -5.54
N THR A 139 -12.28 -10.14 -5.13
CA THR A 139 -11.93 -11.48 -4.75
C THR A 139 -11.10 -11.83 -5.94
N SER A 140 -9.80 -11.87 -5.74
CA SER A 140 -8.95 -12.42 -6.74
C SER A 140 -9.46 -13.86 -6.59
N ALA A 141 -10.50 -14.23 -7.36
CA ALA A 141 -10.24 -14.99 -8.56
C ALA A 141 -8.87 -14.55 -9.02
N ALA A 142 -7.88 -15.13 -8.35
CA ALA A 142 -6.57 -15.20 -8.88
C ALA A 142 -6.87 -15.69 -10.29
N PRO A 143 -6.35 -15.05 -11.34
CA PRO A 143 -6.13 -15.86 -12.52
C PRO A 143 -5.44 -17.11 -11.98
N ASP A 144 -6.12 -18.25 -12.05
CA ASP A 144 -5.54 -19.55 -11.78
C ASP A 144 -4.31 -19.59 -12.67
N GLY A 145 -3.16 -19.39 -12.05
CA GLY A 145 -1.99 -18.87 -12.72
C GLY A 145 -0.85 -18.69 -11.72
N PRO A 146 0.15 -19.57 -11.71
CA PRO A 146 1.13 -19.66 -10.63
C PRO A 146 2.20 -18.55 -10.61
N ASP A 147 2.20 -17.55 -11.50
CA ASP A 147 3.36 -16.66 -11.74
C ASP A 147 3.38 -15.36 -10.93
N ARG A 148 3.37 -15.46 -9.59
CA ARG A 148 3.73 -14.32 -8.73
C ARG A 148 5.14 -14.53 -8.17
N PRO A 149 6.17 -13.91 -8.77
CA PRO A 149 7.55 -14.18 -8.43
C PRO A 149 7.88 -13.62 -7.05
N LEU A 150 8.68 -14.37 -6.29
CA LEU A 150 9.33 -13.88 -5.09
C LEU A 150 10.57 -13.10 -5.50
N VAL A 151 10.63 -11.81 -5.20
CA VAL A 151 11.71 -10.90 -5.57
C VAL A 151 12.42 -10.43 -4.31
N ARG A 152 13.76 -10.54 -4.30
CA ARG A 152 14.59 -9.99 -3.23
C ARG A 152 15.21 -8.68 -3.65
N MET A 153 14.97 -7.63 -2.87
CA MET A 153 15.55 -6.30 -3.07
C MET A 153 15.60 -5.53 -1.75
N LEU A 154 16.65 -4.72 -1.56
CA LEU A 154 16.83 -3.90 -0.36
C LEU A 154 16.67 -4.72 0.93
N LEU A 155 17.28 -5.91 0.96
CA LEU A 155 17.27 -6.87 2.08
C LEU A 155 15.87 -7.41 2.46
N GLY A 156 14.85 -7.21 1.63
CA GLY A 156 13.50 -7.73 1.85
C GLY A 156 13.03 -8.63 0.71
N HIS A 157 12.05 -9.46 1.04
CA HIS A 157 11.34 -10.33 0.10
C HIS A 157 9.97 -9.76 -0.24
N TYR A 158 9.64 -9.75 -1.53
CA TYR A 158 8.41 -9.17 -2.07
C TYR A 158 7.77 -10.11 -3.09
N LEU A 159 6.45 -10.17 -3.12
CA LEU A 159 5.73 -10.79 -4.22
C LEU A 159 5.41 -9.74 -5.28
N GLY A 160 5.72 -10.09 -6.53
CA GLY A 160 5.28 -9.35 -7.70
C GLY A 160 3.78 -9.52 -7.98
N ASP A 161 3.22 -8.60 -8.76
CA ASP A 161 1.82 -8.65 -9.21
C ASP A 161 1.62 -9.49 -10.49
N GLY A 162 2.68 -10.12 -10.98
CA GLY A 162 2.73 -10.98 -12.16
C GLY A 162 4.18 -11.38 -12.45
N PRO A 163 4.44 -12.18 -13.51
CA PRO A 163 5.78 -12.65 -13.85
C PRO A 163 6.74 -11.47 -14.01
N VAL A 164 8.02 -11.67 -13.70
CA VAL A 164 9.04 -10.60 -13.58
C VAL A 164 9.09 -9.75 -14.85
N GLU A 165 8.99 -10.41 -16.00
CA GLU A 165 9.02 -9.86 -17.35
C GLU A 165 7.77 -9.00 -17.66
N ALA A 166 6.63 -9.33 -17.04
CA ALA A 166 5.37 -8.62 -17.21
C ALA A 166 5.15 -7.49 -16.20
N ILE A 167 6.02 -7.31 -15.21
CA ILE A 167 5.88 -6.24 -14.21
C ILE A 167 6.04 -4.88 -14.91
N ARG A 168 4.93 -4.17 -15.11
CA ARG A 168 4.90 -2.86 -15.79
C ARG A 168 5.25 -1.69 -14.88
N CYS A 169 5.86 -0.67 -15.46
CA CYS A 169 6.11 0.61 -14.81
C CYS A 169 4.81 1.23 -14.25
N VAL A 170 4.87 1.87 -13.08
CA VAL A 170 3.71 2.58 -12.48
C VAL A 170 3.71 4.08 -12.76
N ALA A 171 4.76 4.59 -13.43
CA ALA A 171 4.83 5.99 -13.83
C ALA A 171 3.75 6.34 -14.86
N GLN A 172 3.34 7.59 -14.83
CA GLN A 172 2.40 8.19 -15.77
C GLN A 172 3.16 8.75 -16.97
N THR A 173 2.64 8.51 -18.17
CA THR A 173 3.14 9.09 -19.42
C THR A 173 2.65 10.53 -19.60
N SER A 174 3.18 11.26 -20.59
CA SER A 174 2.66 12.57 -21.02
C SER A 174 1.16 12.53 -21.37
N HIS A 175 0.69 11.41 -21.91
CA HIS A 175 -0.73 11.16 -22.24
C HIS A 175 -1.58 10.77 -21.03
N ARG A 176 -1.07 10.94 -19.81
CA ARG A 176 -1.74 10.62 -18.54
C ARG A 176 -2.13 9.15 -18.35
N THR A 177 -1.61 8.24 -19.18
CA THR A 177 -1.82 6.79 -19.07
C THR A 177 -0.68 6.12 -18.31
N ARG A 178 -0.89 4.87 -17.85
CA ARG A 178 0.18 4.09 -17.23
C ARG A 178 1.24 3.80 -18.27
N CYS A 179 2.51 3.95 -17.92
CA CYS A 179 3.61 3.57 -18.79
C CYS A 179 3.50 2.07 -19.15
N PRO A 180 3.48 1.72 -20.45
CA PRO A 180 3.35 0.33 -20.88
C PRO A 180 4.66 -0.45 -20.72
N ARG A 181 5.80 0.25 -20.55
CA ARG A 181 7.12 -0.39 -20.50
C ARG A 181 7.30 -1.23 -19.23
N PRO A 182 7.94 -2.40 -19.34
CA PRO A 182 8.28 -3.23 -18.20
C PRO A 182 9.32 -2.55 -17.29
N VAL A 183 9.36 -2.99 -16.04
CA VAL A 183 10.41 -2.59 -15.08
C VAL A 183 11.74 -3.23 -15.47
N LEU A 184 11.72 -4.50 -15.86
CA LEU A 184 12.83 -5.16 -16.53
C LEU A 184 12.83 -4.72 -18.00
N ALA A 185 13.68 -3.76 -18.35
CA ALA A 185 13.90 -3.44 -19.76
C ALA A 185 14.88 -4.46 -20.37
N PRO A 186 14.79 -4.75 -21.68
CA PRO A 186 15.72 -5.66 -22.36
C PRO A 186 17.19 -5.27 -22.17
N ASP A 187 17.45 -3.97 -22.11
CA ASP A 187 18.81 -3.41 -22.05
C ASP A 187 19.25 -3.08 -20.60
N ALA A 188 18.40 -3.35 -19.60
CA ALA A 188 18.71 -3.07 -18.20
C ALA A 188 19.36 -4.29 -17.53
N PRO A 189 20.28 -4.08 -16.57
CA PRO A 189 20.87 -5.18 -15.81
C PRO A 189 19.79 -6.06 -15.18
N PRO A 190 19.71 -7.35 -15.54
CA PRO A 190 18.73 -8.25 -14.95
C PRO A 190 19.17 -8.68 -13.55
N GLY A 191 18.20 -9.08 -12.74
CA GLY A 191 18.47 -9.91 -11.57
C GLY A 191 18.82 -11.33 -11.98
N SER A 192 19.08 -12.16 -10.99
CA SER A 192 19.30 -13.60 -11.21
C SER A 192 18.30 -14.43 -10.42
N TRP A 193 17.77 -15.49 -11.03
CA TRP A 193 16.99 -16.47 -10.29
C TRP A 193 17.91 -17.31 -9.42
N ARG A 194 17.60 -17.41 -8.13
CA ARG A 194 18.36 -18.18 -7.14
C ARG A 194 17.44 -18.96 -6.23
N LEU A 195 17.85 -20.16 -5.86
CA LEU A 195 17.23 -20.91 -4.77
C LEU A 195 17.79 -20.36 -3.46
N LEU A 196 16.94 -19.71 -2.67
CA LEU A 196 17.35 -19.09 -1.40
C LEU A 196 16.52 -19.67 -0.25
N PRO A 197 17.12 -19.84 0.93
CA PRO A 197 16.37 -20.22 2.12
C PRO A 197 15.41 -19.08 2.49
N ILE A 198 14.14 -19.44 2.61
CA ILE A 198 13.06 -18.56 3.05
C ILE A 198 12.82 -18.86 4.53
N GLY A 199 13.63 -18.21 5.37
CA GLY A 199 13.61 -18.38 6.81
C GLY A 199 12.48 -17.60 7.51
N HIS A 200 12.20 -18.02 8.74
CA HIS A 200 11.27 -17.38 9.66
C HIS A 200 11.70 -15.95 9.98
N ARG A 201 10.72 -15.04 10.16
CA ARG A 201 11.01 -13.78 10.87
C ARG A 201 11.13 -14.06 12.36
N ARG A 202 12.02 -13.32 13.05
CA ARG A 202 12.15 -13.37 14.52
C ARG A 202 10.76 -13.36 15.17
N GLY A 203 10.44 -14.41 15.93
CA GLY A 203 9.16 -14.55 16.66
C GLY A 203 8.10 -15.47 16.03
N GLN A 204 8.39 -16.18 14.94
CA GLN A 204 7.52 -17.24 14.39
C GLN A 204 8.00 -18.64 14.82
N LEU A 205 7.06 -19.59 14.97
CA LEU A 205 7.36 -21.01 15.20
C LEU A 205 8.34 -21.52 14.14
N ALA A 206 9.30 -22.36 14.56
CA ALA A 206 10.31 -22.94 13.67
C ALA A 206 9.61 -23.81 12.60
N LEU A 207 9.35 -23.20 11.45
CA LEU A 207 8.97 -23.93 10.25
C LEU A 207 10.23 -24.60 9.66
N PRO A 208 10.10 -25.77 9.02
CA PRO A 208 11.20 -26.36 8.25
C PRO A 208 11.77 -25.33 7.30
N GLU A 209 13.10 -25.29 7.20
CA GLU A 209 13.80 -24.38 6.29
C GLU A 209 13.34 -24.68 4.85
N GLN A 210 12.59 -23.74 4.27
CA GLN A 210 12.04 -23.90 2.93
C GLN A 210 12.92 -23.14 1.95
N THR A 211 13.48 -23.84 0.97
CA THR A 211 14.15 -23.20 -0.16
C THR A 211 13.13 -22.81 -1.22
N ALA A 212 13.25 -21.60 -1.75
CA ALA A 212 12.41 -21.17 -2.85
C ALA A 212 13.17 -20.41 -3.93
N ALA A 213 12.65 -20.45 -5.16
CA ALA A 213 13.11 -19.65 -6.27
C ALA A 213 12.78 -18.18 -6.05
N VAL A 214 13.82 -17.39 -5.94
CA VAL A 214 13.78 -15.95 -5.71
C VAL A 214 14.48 -15.25 -6.87
N TYR A 215 13.84 -14.26 -7.45
CA TYR A 215 14.49 -13.33 -8.35
C TYR A 215 15.30 -12.32 -7.52
N ASP A 216 16.61 -12.53 -7.50
CA ASP A 216 17.53 -11.80 -6.66
C ASP A 216 18.09 -10.57 -7.37
N LEU A 217 17.71 -9.39 -6.85
CA LEU A 217 18.20 -8.08 -7.29
C LEU A 217 19.34 -7.58 -6.40
N SER A 218 19.78 -8.34 -5.38
CA SER A 218 20.75 -7.84 -4.40
C SER A 218 22.12 -7.50 -5.02
N GLN A 219 22.45 -8.12 -6.15
CA GLN A 219 23.69 -7.87 -6.90
C GLN A 219 23.64 -6.59 -7.74
N LEU A 220 22.44 -6.01 -7.94
CA LEU A 220 22.29 -4.77 -8.68
C LEU A 220 22.71 -3.57 -7.81
N PRO A 221 23.16 -2.46 -8.44
CA PRO A 221 23.42 -1.22 -7.73
C PRO A 221 22.21 -0.77 -6.89
N HIS A 222 22.47 -0.12 -5.76
CA HIS A 222 21.41 0.32 -4.84
C HIS A 222 20.34 1.21 -5.53
N ALA A 223 20.76 2.06 -6.49
CA ALA A 223 19.84 2.87 -7.29
C ALA A 223 18.86 2.02 -8.10
N GLU A 224 19.34 0.92 -8.69
CA GLU A 224 18.54 -0.04 -9.43
C GLU A 224 17.56 -0.79 -8.51
N GLN A 225 18.01 -1.24 -7.35
CA GLN A 225 17.12 -1.86 -6.36
C GLN A 225 16.01 -0.90 -5.90
N ARG A 226 16.34 0.39 -5.73
CA ARG A 226 15.33 1.43 -5.42
C ARG A 226 14.37 1.66 -6.58
N ARG A 227 14.86 1.69 -7.83
CA ARG A 227 14.04 1.81 -9.05
C ARG A 227 13.02 0.67 -9.15
N TRP A 228 13.48 -0.57 -8.95
CA TRP A 228 12.64 -1.74 -8.87
C TRP A 228 11.60 -1.61 -7.75
N ARG A 229 12.03 -1.15 -6.57
CA ARG A 229 11.13 -0.95 -5.43
C ARG A 229 10.00 0.05 -5.68
N VAL A 230 10.25 1.11 -6.45
CA VAL A 230 9.20 2.06 -6.86
C VAL A 230 8.53 1.67 -8.19
N GLN A 231 8.85 0.49 -8.73
CA GLN A 231 8.29 -0.10 -9.94
C GLN A 231 8.37 0.84 -11.16
N ARG A 232 9.57 1.35 -11.44
CA ARG A 232 9.84 2.24 -12.59
C ARG A 232 10.70 1.58 -13.66
N CYS A 233 10.36 1.81 -14.93
CA CYS A 233 11.26 1.46 -16.03
C CYS A 233 12.47 2.41 -16.06
N PRO A 234 13.59 2.04 -16.73
CA PRO A 234 14.82 2.84 -16.73
C PRO A 234 14.61 4.28 -17.21
N ALA A 235 13.81 4.46 -18.26
CA ALA A 235 13.50 5.80 -18.77
C ALA A 235 12.74 6.70 -17.76
N HIS A 236 11.90 6.12 -16.90
CA HIS A 236 11.20 6.87 -15.85
C HIS A 236 11.99 6.96 -14.53
N ALA A 237 13.16 6.32 -14.47
CA ALA A 237 14.09 6.47 -13.37
C ALA A 237 14.92 7.76 -13.52
N THR A 238 15.26 8.14 -14.74
CA THR A 238 16.01 9.37 -15.04
C THR A 238 15.12 10.62 -15.08
N THR A 239 13.82 10.48 -15.36
CA THR A 239 12.87 11.60 -15.31
C THR A 239 12.52 11.98 -13.87
N HIS A 240 13.15 13.03 -13.36
CA HIS A 240 12.81 13.62 -12.07
C HIS A 240 11.35 14.10 -12.09
N GLY A 241 10.51 13.62 -11.16
CA GLY A 241 9.13 14.10 -11.01
C GLY A 241 8.04 13.39 -11.81
N ALA A 242 8.32 12.31 -12.55
CA ALA A 242 7.25 11.53 -13.19
C ALA A 242 6.27 11.00 -12.13
N ALA A 243 5.01 11.44 -12.17
CA ALA A 243 3.98 11.04 -11.22
C ALA A 243 3.70 9.53 -11.35
N ALA A 244 3.44 8.85 -10.22
CA ALA A 244 2.96 7.47 -10.26
C ALA A 244 1.44 7.49 -10.46
N LEU A 245 0.95 6.81 -11.49
CA LEU A 245 -0.49 6.69 -11.74
C LEU A 245 -1.13 5.66 -10.79
N VAL A 246 -0.37 4.63 -10.41
CA VAL A 246 -0.80 3.53 -9.54
C VAL A 246 0.27 3.30 -8.47
N LEU A 247 -0.13 2.76 -7.32
CA LEU A 247 0.85 2.30 -6.31
C LEU A 247 1.66 1.14 -6.88
N ALA A 248 2.92 1.03 -6.45
CA ALA A 248 3.71 -0.15 -6.73
C ALA A 248 3.01 -1.40 -6.17
N GLY A 249 2.93 -2.43 -7.01
CA GLY A 249 2.25 -3.70 -6.78
C GLY A 249 2.92 -4.63 -5.77
N TRP A 250 4.10 -4.27 -5.27
CA TRP A 250 4.87 -5.11 -4.37
C TRP A 250 4.11 -5.44 -3.08
N GLN A 251 3.89 -6.73 -2.84
CA GLN A 251 3.39 -7.23 -1.55
C GLN A 251 4.56 -7.71 -0.71
N VAL A 252 4.60 -7.35 0.58
CA VAL A 252 5.65 -7.86 1.48
C VAL A 252 5.42 -9.37 1.63
N PHE A 253 6.44 -10.16 1.34
CA PHE A 253 6.35 -11.60 1.50
C PHE A 253 6.26 -11.99 2.98
N ASP A 254 5.42 -12.98 3.23
CA ASP A 254 5.17 -13.61 4.51
C ASP A 254 5.11 -15.13 4.26
N PRO A 255 6.02 -15.94 4.83
CA PRO A 255 6.10 -17.37 4.54
C PRO A 255 4.82 -18.14 4.84
N VAL A 256 4.05 -17.72 5.85
CA VAL A 256 2.83 -18.41 6.28
C VAL A 256 1.68 -18.04 5.36
N LEU A 257 1.49 -16.74 5.09
CA LEU A 257 0.37 -16.27 4.28
C LEU A 257 0.55 -16.55 2.78
N HIS A 258 1.79 -16.74 2.33
CA HIS A 258 2.13 -16.85 0.92
C HIS A 258 2.83 -18.16 0.55
N ALA A 259 2.69 -19.21 1.35
CA ALA A 259 3.27 -20.52 1.09
C ALA A 259 2.95 -21.04 -0.33
N LYS A 260 1.73 -20.77 -0.85
CA LYS A 260 1.31 -21.15 -2.21
C LYS A 260 2.13 -20.51 -3.36
N HIS A 261 2.92 -19.49 -3.07
CA HIS A 261 3.78 -18.80 -4.03
C HIS A 261 5.25 -19.23 -3.93
N LEU A 262 5.56 -20.14 -3.01
CA LEU A 262 6.89 -20.73 -2.91
C LEU A 262 7.06 -21.78 -4.03
N ARG A 263 8.12 -21.62 -4.81
CA ARG A 263 8.52 -22.58 -5.85
C ARG A 263 9.83 -23.21 -5.44
N SER A 264 9.88 -24.55 -5.37
CA SER A 264 11.10 -25.29 -5.03
C SER A 264 12.12 -25.36 -6.18
N GLY A 265 11.69 -25.12 -7.43
CA GLY A 265 12.55 -25.13 -8.62
C GLY A 265 12.70 -23.76 -9.28
N LEU A 266 13.84 -23.54 -9.95
CA LEU A 266 14.07 -22.35 -10.75
C LEU A 266 13.13 -22.34 -11.98
N PRO A 267 12.60 -21.17 -12.38
CA PRO A 267 11.63 -21.08 -13.48
C PRO A 267 12.23 -21.31 -14.87
N TYR A 268 13.55 -21.25 -15.01
CA TYR A 268 14.26 -21.61 -16.24
C TYR A 268 15.32 -22.66 -15.90
N PRO A 269 15.46 -23.75 -16.68
CA PRO A 269 16.62 -24.62 -16.54
C PRO A 269 17.88 -23.78 -16.81
N PRO A 270 19.00 -24.04 -16.10
CA PRO A 270 20.27 -23.46 -16.50
C PRO A 270 20.50 -23.87 -17.96
N VAL A 271 20.80 -22.89 -18.82
CA VAL A 271 21.29 -23.18 -20.17
C VAL A 271 22.55 -24.00 -19.96
N HIS A 272 22.45 -25.32 -20.12
CA HIS A 272 23.61 -26.18 -20.18
C HIS A 272 24.46 -25.63 -21.32
N GLY A 273 25.62 -25.07 -20.96
CA GLY A 273 26.58 -24.60 -21.94
C GLY A 273 26.77 -25.68 -22.97
N SER A 274 26.57 -25.32 -24.23
CA SER A 274 27.08 -26.04 -25.38
C SER A 274 28.56 -26.30 -25.13
N GLY A 275 28.88 -27.48 -24.63
CA GLY A 275 30.24 -27.98 -24.58
C GLY A 275 30.68 -28.24 -26.01
N GLU A 276 31.48 -27.31 -26.54
CA GLU A 276 32.43 -27.62 -27.59
C GLU A 276 33.44 -28.63 -27.04
N ARG A 277 33.36 -29.87 -27.51
CA ARG A 277 34.46 -30.63 -28.14
C ARG A 277 33.97 -32.00 -28.58
#